data_AF-G1UNE3-F1
#
_entry.id   AF-G1UNE3-F1
#
_cell.length_a   1.000
_cell.length_b   1.000
_cell.length_c   1.000
_cell.angle_alpha   90.00
_cell.angle_beta   90.00
_cell.angle_gamma   90.00
#
_symmetry.space_group_name_H-M   'P 1'
#
loop_
_entity.id
_entity.type
_entity.pdbx_description
1 polymer ?
#
loop_
_entity_poly.entity_id
_entity_poly.type
_entity_poly.pdbx_seq_one_letter_code
_entity_poly.pdbx_strand_id
1 'polypeptide(L)'
;MPSFDAIQQEIAGMLSVPDEELTDEQQAMMNAYLDELGQQEAAKVDAFGQFLRIQSATAEACKKEAQRLASKAKTAESRIAWLKAKYLNIMQTNGLRKVQGNSYTLSVRESEAVAVPQDVSGLPELYLRRKETIEADKAVIKEALAAGQEVPGCELRKSYSLQVR
;
A
#
# COMPACT_ATOMS: atom_id res chain seq x y z
N MET A 1 -37.08 -10.25 13.99
CA MET A 1 -36.63 -8.85 13.94
C MET A 1 -37.38 -8.17 12.81
N PRO A 2 -37.96 -6.98 13.01
CA PRO A 2 -38.53 -6.19 11.92
C PRO A 2 -37.48 -5.97 10.83
N SER A 3 -37.89 -5.90 9.57
CA SER A 3 -36.97 -5.62 8.45
C SER A 3 -36.50 -4.17 8.49
N PHE A 4 -35.35 -3.88 7.87
CA PHE A 4 -34.86 -2.50 7.77
C PHE A 4 -35.88 -1.58 7.08
N ASP A 5 -36.54 -2.06 6.03
CA ASP A 5 -37.64 -1.35 5.37
C ASP A 5 -38.82 -1.08 6.31
N ALA A 6 -39.16 -2.00 7.21
CA ALA A 6 -40.23 -1.80 8.18
C ALA A 6 -39.85 -0.73 9.22
N ILE A 7 -38.60 -0.71 9.68
CA ILE A 7 -38.07 0.32 10.58
C ILE A 7 -38.03 1.69 9.87
N GLN A 8 -37.62 1.73 8.60
CA GLN A 8 -37.61 2.98 7.83
C GLN A 8 -39.01 3.51 7.54
N GLN A 9 -39.98 2.64 7.26
CA GLN A 9 -41.38 3.04 7.10
C GLN A 9 -41.98 3.55 8.41
N GLU A 10 -41.62 2.94 9.54
CA GLU A 10 -42.03 3.39 10.87
C GLU A 10 -41.45 4.77 11.19
N ILE A 11 -40.14 4.97 10.98
CA ILE A 11 -39.46 6.27 11.15
C ILE A 11 -40.04 7.33 10.21
N ALA A 12 -40.29 6.99 8.94
CA ALA A 12 -40.88 7.92 7.98
C ALA A 12 -42.32 8.30 8.32
N GLY A 13 -43.12 7.34 8.82
CA GLY A 13 -44.47 7.61 9.31
C GLY A 13 -44.45 8.53 10.53
N MET A 14 -43.54 8.28 11.46
CA MET A 14 -43.28 9.09 12.64
C MET A 14 -42.88 10.54 12.32
N LEU A 15 -41.99 10.74 11.33
CA LEU A 15 -41.52 12.07 10.90
C LEU A 15 -42.48 12.80 9.93
N SER A 16 -43.57 12.14 9.50
CA SER A 16 -44.55 12.72 8.58
C SER A 16 -45.65 13.55 9.25
N VAL A 17 -45.80 13.40 10.58
CA VAL A 17 -46.72 14.21 11.38
C VAL A 17 -46.04 15.55 11.70
N PRO A 18 -46.64 16.70 11.37
CA PRO A 18 -46.11 18.00 11.76
C PRO A 18 -45.96 18.07 13.28
N ASP A 19 -44.85 18.62 13.79
CA ASP A 19 -44.61 18.77 15.24
C ASP A 19 -45.76 19.49 15.97
N GLU A 20 -46.50 20.35 15.27
CA GLU A 20 -47.67 21.10 15.78
C GLU A 20 -48.93 20.22 16.00
N GLU A 21 -48.97 19.00 15.46
CA GLU A 21 -50.08 18.05 15.59
C GLU A 21 -49.80 16.93 16.62
N LEU A 22 -48.59 16.89 17.20
CA LEU A 22 -48.20 15.91 18.20
C LEU A 22 -48.59 16.38 19.61
N THR A 23 -49.10 15.47 20.44
CA THR A 23 -49.24 15.75 21.88
C THR A 23 -47.85 15.79 22.53
N ASP A 24 -47.74 16.49 23.66
CA ASP A 24 -46.48 16.57 24.43
C ASP A 24 -45.90 15.17 24.75
N GLU A 25 -46.77 14.19 25.02
CA GLU A 25 -46.37 12.79 25.26
C GLU A 25 -45.82 12.11 23.99
N GLN A 26 -46.45 12.35 22.83
CA GLN A 26 -45.99 11.80 21.56
C GLN A 26 -44.64 12.40 21.14
N GLN A 27 -44.44 13.71 21.35
CA GLN A 27 -43.17 14.37 21.09
C GLN A 27 -42.05 13.81 21.99
N ALA A 28 -42.35 13.58 23.28
CA ALA A 28 -41.38 13.03 24.22
C ALA A 28 -40.96 11.60 23.85
N MET A 29 -41.90 10.74 23.44
CA MET A 29 -41.60 9.38 22.97
C MET A 29 -40.76 9.38 21.69
N MET A 30 -41.08 10.28 20.75
CA MET A 30 -40.32 10.44 19.50
C MET A 30 -38.86 10.80 19.79
N ASN A 31 -38.64 11.83 20.61
CA ASN A 31 -37.29 12.28 20.96
C ASN A 31 -36.50 11.18 21.67
N ALA A 32 -37.12 10.47 22.61
CA ALA A 32 -36.46 9.35 23.30
C ALA A 32 -36.04 8.23 22.33
N TYR A 33 -36.88 7.92 21.34
CA TYR A 33 -36.56 6.92 20.33
C TYR A 33 -35.42 7.37 19.39
N LEU A 34 -35.44 8.62 18.95
CA LEU A 34 -34.36 9.20 18.13
C LEU A 34 -33.03 9.26 18.89
N ASP A 35 -33.07 9.60 20.19
CA ASP A 35 -31.90 9.59 21.05
C ASP A 35 -31.33 8.17 21.21
N GLU A 36 -32.19 7.16 21.40
CA GLU A 36 -31.75 5.76 21.46
C GLU A 36 -31.08 5.33 20.14
N LEU A 37 -31.68 5.66 18.99
CA LEU A 37 -31.11 5.33 17.69
C LEU A 37 -29.76 6.04 17.48
N GLY A 38 -29.66 7.31 17.90
CA GLY A 38 -28.42 8.08 17.87
C GLY A 38 -27.32 7.45 18.72
N GLN A 39 -27.65 6.95 19.92
CA GLN A 39 -26.70 6.24 20.78
C GLN A 39 -26.25 4.91 20.17
N GLN A 40 -27.16 4.16 19.55
CA GLN A 40 -26.82 2.91 18.86
C GLN A 40 -25.88 3.16 17.67
N GLU A 41 -26.11 4.22 16.90
CA GLU A 41 -25.25 4.57 15.78
C GLU A 41 -23.88 5.06 16.24
N ALA A 42 -23.81 5.90 17.29
CA ALA A 42 -22.55 6.31 17.90
C ALA A 42 -21.72 5.10 18.36
N ALA A 43 -22.36 4.12 19.01
CA ALA A 43 -21.68 2.90 19.44
C ALA A 43 -21.11 2.07 18.26
N LYS A 44 -21.82 2.03 17.12
CA LYS A 44 -21.31 1.36 15.90
C LYS A 44 -20.12 2.11 15.30
N VAL A 45 -20.19 3.44 15.24
CA VAL A 45 -19.07 4.27 14.76
C VAL A 45 -17.83 4.04 15.62
N ASP A 46 -17.98 4.02 16.94
CA ASP A 46 -16.88 3.75 17.87
C ASP A 46 -16.32 2.32 17.69
N ALA A 47 -17.19 1.32 17.56
CA ALA A 47 -16.76 -0.06 17.32
C ALA A 47 -15.99 -0.20 15.99
N PHE A 48 -16.46 0.48 14.93
CA PHE A 48 -15.79 0.51 13.64
C PHE A 48 -14.42 1.20 13.73
N GLY A 49 -14.35 2.35 14.39
CA GLY A 49 -13.08 3.06 14.63
C GLY A 49 -12.08 2.21 15.43
N GLN A 50 -12.54 1.56 16.49
CA GLN A 50 -11.71 0.64 17.29
C GLN A 50 -11.20 -0.54 16.44
N PHE A 51 -12.06 -1.14 15.63
CA PHE A 51 -11.65 -2.22 14.73
C PHE A 51 -10.56 -1.77 13.74
N LEU A 52 -10.71 -0.59 13.13
CA LEU A 52 -9.68 -0.05 12.24
C LEU A 52 -8.35 0.21 12.95
N ARG A 53 -8.38 0.66 14.21
CA ARG A 53 -7.16 0.82 15.03
C ARG A 53 -6.50 -0.51 15.31
N ILE A 54 -7.27 -1.56 15.62
CA ILE A 54 -6.75 -2.93 15.79
C ILE A 54 -6.09 -3.41 14.50
N GLN A 55 -6.77 -3.28 13.36
CA GLN A 55 -6.21 -3.70 12.06
C GLN A 55 -4.94 -2.94 11.70
N SER A 56 -4.89 -1.64 12.00
CA SER A 56 -3.70 -0.81 11.80
C SER A 56 -2.52 -1.28 12.64
N ALA A 57 -2.76 -1.61 13.92
CA ALA A 57 -1.74 -2.16 14.82
C ALA A 57 -1.25 -3.54 14.36
N THR A 58 -2.17 -4.42 13.93
CA THR A 58 -1.82 -5.72 13.35
C THR A 58 -0.96 -5.56 12.10
N ALA A 59 -1.33 -4.67 11.18
CA ALA A 59 -0.56 -4.40 9.97
C ALA A 59 0.85 -3.89 10.28
N GLU A 60 1.00 -3.01 11.27
CA GLU A 60 2.32 -2.53 11.71
C GLU A 60 3.17 -3.66 12.31
N ALA A 61 2.59 -4.49 13.17
CA ALA A 61 3.28 -5.65 13.74
C ALA A 61 3.75 -6.63 12.66
N CYS A 62 2.88 -6.95 11.69
CA CYS A 62 3.24 -7.80 10.55
C CYS A 62 4.38 -7.21 9.72
N LYS A 63 4.36 -5.89 9.45
CA LYS A 63 5.45 -5.22 8.70
C LYS A 63 6.78 -5.29 9.44
N LYS A 64 6.78 -5.07 10.77
CA LYS A 64 7.99 -5.20 11.60
C LYS A 64 8.56 -6.61 11.55
N GLU A 65 7.71 -7.62 11.67
CA GLU A 65 8.15 -9.02 11.62
C GLU A 65 8.65 -9.41 10.22
N ALA A 66 7.97 -8.97 9.17
CA ALA A 66 8.43 -9.17 7.79
C ALA A 66 9.81 -8.54 7.56
N GLN A 67 10.05 -7.32 8.05
CA GLN A 67 11.35 -6.66 7.97
C GLN A 67 12.44 -7.44 8.72
N ARG A 68 12.13 -7.97 9.90
CA ARG A 68 13.05 -8.81 10.69
C ARG A 68 13.44 -10.08 9.93
N LEU A 69 12.45 -10.77 9.36
CA LEU A 69 12.68 -11.99 8.57
C LEU A 69 13.45 -11.70 7.29
N ALA A 70 13.12 -10.63 6.57
CA ALA A 70 13.85 -10.19 5.39
C ALA A 70 15.32 -9.87 5.71
N SER A 71 15.57 -9.20 6.84
CA SER A 71 16.94 -8.89 7.32
C SER A 71 17.72 -10.17 7.66
N LYS A 72 17.06 -11.16 8.27
CA LYS A 72 17.64 -12.48 8.55
C LYS A 72 17.99 -13.22 7.26
N ALA A 73 17.09 -13.22 6.27
CA ALA A 73 17.33 -13.83 4.96
C ALA A 73 18.52 -13.16 4.26
N LYS A 74 18.55 -11.82 4.21
CA LYS A 74 19.66 -11.05 3.63
C LYS A 74 21.01 -11.37 4.27
N THR A 75 21.04 -11.57 5.58
CA THR A 75 22.26 -11.99 6.30
C THR A 75 22.74 -13.37 5.85
N ALA A 76 21.83 -14.34 5.73
CA ALA A 76 22.15 -15.68 5.25
C ALA A 76 22.64 -15.67 3.79
N GLU A 77 21.98 -14.91 2.92
CA GLU A 77 22.39 -14.71 1.53
C GLU A 77 23.79 -14.09 1.43
N SER A 78 24.06 -13.06 2.24
CA SER A 78 25.38 -12.42 2.31
C SER A 78 26.46 -13.40 2.78
N ARG A 79 26.13 -14.25 3.76
CA ARG A 79 27.04 -15.30 4.23
C ARG A 79 27.33 -16.34 3.15
N ILE A 80 26.31 -16.76 2.39
CA ILE A 80 26.47 -17.67 1.26
C ILE A 80 27.36 -17.05 0.18
N ALA A 81 27.10 -15.79 -0.20
CA ALA A 81 27.89 -15.06 -1.18
C ALA A 81 29.35 -14.96 -0.75
N TRP A 82 29.61 -14.61 0.51
CA TRP A 82 30.96 -14.55 1.08
C TRP A 82 31.66 -15.91 1.05
N LEU A 83 30.98 -17.00 1.45
CA LEU A 83 31.55 -18.35 1.42
C LEU A 83 31.88 -18.80 -0.01
N LYS A 84 30.99 -18.53 -0.98
CA LYS A 84 31.24 -18.82 -2.39
C LYS A 84 32.43 -18.03 -2.93
N ALA A 85 32.51 -16.73 -2.64
CA ALA A 85 33.65 -15.90 -3.05
C ALA A 85 34.97 -16.39 -2.43
N LYS A 86 34.95 -16.76 -1.15
CA LYS A 86 36.11 -17.34 -0.47
C LYS A 86 36.58 -18.63 -1.14
N TYR A 87 35.67 -19.57 -1.42
CA TYR A 87 36.03 -20.84 -2.06
C TYR A 87 36.46 -20.65 -3.52
N LEU A 88 35.84 -19.72 -4.26
CA LEU A 88 36.27 -19.36 -5.60
C LEU A 88 37.72 -18.87 -5.59
N ASN A 89 38.08 -17.97 -4.67
CA ASN A 89 39.45 -17.47 -4.54
C ASN A 89 40.44 -18.59 -4.20
N ILE A 90 40.09 -19.49 -3.26
CA ILE A 90 40.92 -20.66 -2.94
C ILE A 90 41.13 -21.54 -4.16
N MET A 91 40.05 -21.88 -4.89
CA MET A 91 40.14 -22.72 -6.08
C MET A 91 41.01 -22.07 -7.16
N GLN A 92 40.82 -20.78 -7.44
CA GLN A 92 41.62 -20.04 -8.43
C GLN A 92 43.10 -19.97 -8.06
N THR A 93 43.41 -19.67 -6.80
CA THR A 93 44.81 -19.56 -6.31
C THR A 93 45.55 -20.89 -6.42
N ASN A 94 44.84 -22.01 -6.32
CA ASN A 94 45.40 -23.36 -6.44
C ASN A 94 45.23 -23.97 -7.85
N GLY A 95 44.76 -23.20 -8.84
CA GLY A 95 44.55 -23.69 -10.21
C GLY A 95 43.47 -24.77 -10.33
N LEU A 96 42.57 -24.90 -9.35
CA LEU A 96 41.51 -25.92 -9.31
C LEU A 96 40.28 -25.45 -10.08
N ARG A 97 39.80 -26.27 -11.03
CA ARG A 97 38.52 -26.02 -11.73
C ARG A 97 37.35 -26.81 -11.15
N LYS A 98 37.61 -27.94 -10.48
CA LYS A 98 36.58 -28.83 -9.93
C LYS A 98 37.12 -29.53 -8.68
N VAL A 99 36.30 -29.58 -7.63
CA VAL A 99 36.55 -30.36 -6.41
C VAL A 99 35.30 -31.19 -6.11
N GLN A 100 35.46 -32.50 -6.02
CA GLN A 100 34.36 -33.44 -5.80
C GLN A 100 34.46 -34.02 -4.39
N GLY A 101 33.37 -33.92 -3.63
CA GLY A 101 33.17 -34.62 -2.36
C GLY A 101 32.18 -35.77 -2.52
N ASN A 102 31.81 -36.40 -1.40
CA ASN A 102 30.93 -37.58 -1.41
C ASN A 102 29.51 -37.28 -1.91
N SER A 103 28.97 -36.10 -1.58
CA SER A 103 27.58 -35.73 -1.91
C SER A 103 27.48 -34.47 -2.78
N TYR A 104 28.55 -33.69 -2.90
CA TYR A 104 28.53 -32.39 -3.58
C TYR A 104 29.79 -32.17 -4.40
N THR A 105 29.69 -31.37 -5.45
CA THR A 105 30.81 -30.94 -6.29
C THR A 105 30.85 -29.42 -6.35
N LEU A 106 32.03 -28.85 -6.15
CA LEU A 106 32.31 -27.43 -6.39
C LEU A 106 33.01 -27.30 -7.74
N SER A 107 32.52 -26.44 -8.61
CA SER A 107 33.14 -26.15 -9.91
C SER A 107 33.19 -24.66 -10.16
N VAL A 108 34.27 -24.23 -10.79
CA VAL A 108 34.41 -22.87 -11.31
C VAL A 108 33.91 -22.89 -12.75
N ARG A 109 32.94 -22.02 -13.05
CA ARG A 109 32.47 -21.78 -14.41
C ARG A 109 33.03 -20.47 -14.91
N GLU A 110 33.52 -20.48 -16.12
CA GLU A 110 33.90 -19.28 -16.86
C GLU A 110 32.64 -18.64 -17.47
N SER A 111 32.52 -17.33 -17.35
CA SER A 111 31.45 -16.54 -17.94
C SER A 111 32.02 -15.23 -18.46
N GLU A 112 31.62 -14.86 -19.66
CA GLU A 112 32.01 -13.61 -20.29
C GLU A 112 30.90 -12.58 -20.10
N ALA A 113 31.30 -11.35 -19.76
CA ALA A 113 30.41 -10.20 -19.68
C ALA A 113 31.15 -8.98 -20.21
N VAL A 114 30.41 -8.10 -20.90
CA VAL A 114 30.97 -6.83 -21.39
C VAL A 114 31.07 -5.87 -20.19
N ALA A 115 32.30 -5.51 -19.82
CA ALA A 115 32.55 -4.43 -18.88
C ALA A 115 32.37 -3.09 -19.61
N VAL A 116 31.34 -2.34 -19.23
CA VAL A 116 31.09 -0.99 -19.77
C VAL A 116 31.69 0.04 -18.80
N PRO A 117 32.50 1.00 -19.29
CA PRO A 117 33.04 2.06 -18.44
C PRO A 117 31.93 2.95 -17.85
N GLN A 118 32.21 3.59 -16.71
CA GLN A 118 31.27 4.55 -16.10
C GLN A 118 31.03 5.76 -17.03
N ASP A 119 32.11 6.28 -17.62
CA ASP A 119 32.01 7.29 -18.67
C ASP A 119 31.87 6.61 -20.04
N VAL A 120 30.71 6.79 -20.66
CA VAL A 120 30.35 6.22 -21.96
C VAL A 120 30.54 7.21 -23.11
N SER A 121 30.97 8.45 -22.83
CA SER A 121 31.08 9.52 -23.85
C SER A 121 32.06 9.20 -24.98
N GLY A 122 33.08 8.39 -24.69
CA GLY A 122 34.05 7.91 -25.69
C GLY A 122 33.59 6.72 -26.52
N LEU A 123 32.41 6.13 -26.25
CA LEU A 123 31.88 5.02 -27.03
C LEU A 123 31.26 5.54 -28.35
N PRO A 124 31.46 4.83 -29.47
CA PRO A 124 30.75 5.13 -30.71
C PRO A 124 29.22 5.10 -30.53
N GLU A 125 28.50 5.97 -31.25
CA GLU A 125 27.04 6.11 -31.15
C GLU A 125 26.30 4.78 -31.37
N LEU A 126 26.86 3.86 -32.16
CA LEU A 126 26.33 2.50 -32.40
C LEU A 126 26.13 1.69 -31.09
N TYR A 127 26.94 1.96 -30.06
CA TYR A 127 26.89 1.25 -28.77
C TYR A 127 26.17 2.04 -27.67
N LEU A 128 25.74 3.26 -27.98
CA LEU A 128 25.02 4.12 -27.04
C LEU A 128 23.51 3.93 -27.20
N ARG A 129 22.81 3.77 -26.08
CA ARG A 129 21.33 3.81 -26.04
C ARG A 129 20.90 5.04 -25.29
N ARG A 130 20.26 5.98 -25.99
CA ARG A 130 19.63 7.15 -25.38
C ARG A 130 18.22 6.79 -24.95
N LYS A 131 17.89 7.06 -23.69
CA LYS A 131 16.52 6.98 -23.16
C LYS A 131 16.03 8.40 -22.93
N GLU A 132 15.09 8.85 -23.74
CA GLU A 132 14.33 10.07 -23.49
C GLU A 132 13.05 9.65 -22.78
N THR A 133 12.88 10.10 -21.54
CA THR A 133 11.64 9.84 -20.78
C THR A 133 10.78 11.08 -20.85
N ILE A 134 9.64 10.97 -21.52
CA ILE A 134 8.62 12.03 -21.55
C ILE A 134 7.57 11.66 -20.52
N GLU A 135 7.48 12.42 -19.43
CA GLU A 135 6.49 12.24 -18.37
C GLU A 135 5.62 13.48 -18.25
N ALA A 136 4.33 13.26 -17.97
CA ALA A 136 3.40 14.36 -17.70
C ALA A 136 3.70 14.97 -16.32
N ASP A 137 3.98 16.26 -16.28
CA ASP A 137 4.13 16.99 -15.02
C ASP A 137 2.74 17.24 -14.41
N LYS A 138 2.35 16.34 -13.51
CA LYS A 138 1.05 16.41 -12.83
C LYS A 138 0.91 17.64 -11.94
N ALA A 139 2.00 18.23 -11.45
CA ALA A 139 1.93 19.43 -10.63
C ALA A 139 1.55 20.64 -11.49
N VAL A 140 2.26 20.83 -12.61
CA VAL A 140 1.96 21.90 -13.58
C VAL A 140 0.57 21.73 -14.17
N ILE A 141 0.18 20.51 -14.55
CA ILE A 141 -1.17 20.22 -15.06
C ILE A 141 -2.23 20.55 -14.00
N LYS A 142 -2.00 20.21 -12.73
CA LYS A 142 -2.93 20.52 -11.63
C LYS A 142 -3.07 22.02 -11.42
N GLU A 143 -1.97 22.77 -11.48
CA GLU A 143 -1.98 24.24 -11.35
C GLU A 143 -2.74 24.89 -12.52
N ALA A 144 -2.47 24.47 -13.76
CA ALA A 144 -3.17 24.96 -14.94
C ALA A 144 -4.69 24.71 -14.87
N LEU A 145 -5.09 23.48 -14.54
CA LEU A 145 -6.50 23.12 -14.38
C LEU A 145 -7.15 23.88 -13.21
N ALA A 146 -6.43 24.13 -12.12
CA ALA A 146 -6.92 24.92 -10.98
C ALA A 146 -7.08 26.41 -11.32
N ALA A 147 -6.27 26.93 -12.24
CA ALA A 147 -6.37 28.29 -12.77
C ALA A 147 -7.45 28.44 -13.87
N GLY A 148 -8.19 27.37 -14.18
CA GLY A 148 -9.26 27.38 -15.20
C GLY A 148 -8.76 27.22 -16.64
N GLN A 149 -7.50 26.83 -16.85
CA GLN A 149 -6.98 26.50 -18.18
C GLN A 149 -7.35 25.08 -18.58
N GLU A 150 -7.64 24.86 -19.86
CA GLU A 150 -7.89 23.51 -20.38
C GLU A 150 -6.58 22.82 -20.77
N VAL A 151 -6.36 21.61 -20.23
CA VAL A 151 -5.25 20.74 -20.60
C VAL A 151 -5.84 19.49 -21.28
N PRO A 152 -5.57 19.24 -22.58
CA PRO A 152 -6.15 18.11 -23.30
C PRO A 152 -5.94 16.77 -22.58
N GLY A 153 -7.03 16.03 -22.38
CA GLY A 153 -7.01 14.71 -21.75
C GLY A 153 -6.81 14.72 -20.23
N CYS A 154 -6.79 15.89 -19.58
CA CYS A 154 -6.60 16.01 -18.13
C CYS A 154 -7.82 16.68 -17.49
N GLU A 155 -8.23 16.18 -16.31
CA GLU A 155 -9.33 16.74 -15.53
C GLU A 155 -9.05 16.63 -14.03
N LEU A 156 -9.59 17.56 -13.25
CA LEU A 156 -9.53 17.51 -11.79
C LEU A 156 -10.66 16.63 -11.25
N ARG A 157 -10.32 15.39 -10.87
CA ARG A 157 -11.25 14.50 -10.15
C ARG A 157 -11.13 14.70 -8.64
N LYS A 158 -12.26 14.90 -7.97
CA LYS A 158 -12.34 14.85 -6.52
C LYS A 158 -12.56 13.40 -6.08
N SER A 159 -11.70 12.93 -5.18
CA SER A 159 -11.85 11.65 -4.50
C SER A 159 -11.95 11.91 -3.00
N TYR A 160 -12.85 11.20 -2.32
CA TYR A 160 -13.02 11.31 -0.88
C TYR A 160 -12.40 10.10 -0.21
N SER A 161 -11.74 10.34 0.94
CA SER A 161 -11.25 9.28 1.81
C SER A 161 -11.86 9.45 3.19
N LEU A 162 -12.24 8.34 3.81
CA LEU A 162 -12.74 8.34 5.18
C LEU A 162 -11.58 8.64 6.14
N GLN A 163 -11.80 9.56 7.08
CA GLN A 163 -10.85 9.91 8.12
C GLN A 163 -11.39 9.44 9.46
N VAL A 164 -10.56 8.74 10.24
CA VAL A 164 -10.89 8.27 11.60
C VAL A 164 -9.91 8.93 12.56
N ARG A 165 -10.43 9.64 13.58
CA ARG A 165 -9.65 10.37 14.59
C ARG A 165 -9.91 9.78 15.97
#